data_AF-A0A843EB97-F1
#
_entry.id   AF-A0A843EB97-F1
#
_cell.length_a   1.000
_cell.length_b   1.000
_cell.length_c   1.000
_cell.angle_alpha   90.00
_cell.angle_beta   90.00
_cell.angle_gamma   90.00
#
_symmetry.space_group_name_H-M   'P 1'
#
loop_
_entity.id
_entity.type
_entity.pdbx_description
1 polymer ?
#
loop_
_entity_poly.entity_id
_entity_poly.type
_entity_poly.pdbx_seq_one_letter_code
_entity_poly.pdbx_strand_id
1 'polypeptide(L)'
;MTIKELRTITGLSQRAFGEKYHIPTRTIENWEGGTRKPSETILYLLERAVKEDYNMVYVIIDDCLSRKAAIFDERFDTKEEAIQTAEAEWKSFTERDKNSRDAYYVATCTIDEDDEIDWDSINPIVEYK
;
A
#
# COMPACT_ATOMS: atom_id res chain seq x y z
N MET A 1 5.00 5.43 6.17
CA MET A 1 4.68 5.87 4.78
C MET A 1 4.89 7.38 4.67
N THR A 2 4.92 7.98 3.48
CA THR A 2 4.88 9.45 3.30
C THR A 2 3.45 9.97 3.32
N ILE A 3 3.26 11.28 3.56
CA ILE A 3 1.92 11.91 3.51
C ILE A 3 1.26 11.72 2.14
N LYS A 4 2.05 11.78 1.06
CA LYS A 4 1.55 11.61 -0.30
C LYS A 4 1.03 10.19 -0.55
N GLU A 5 1.75 9.18 -0.08
CA GLU A 5 1.33 7.78 -0.18
C GLU A 5 0.02 7.56 0.59
N LEU A 6 -0.03 8.01 1.86
CA LEU A 6 -1.24 7.93 2.68
C LEU A 6 -2.43 8.58 1.99
N ARG A 7 -2.27 9.79 1.45
CA ARG A 7 -3.35 10.46 0.73
C ARG A 7 -3.76 9.71 -0.54
N THR A 8 -2.81 9.19 -1.31
CA THR A 8 -3.10 8.52 -2.58
C THR A 8 -3.97 7.28 -2.35
N ILE A 9 -3.70 6.52 -1.30
CA ILE A 9 -4.48 5.33 -0.92
C ILE A 9 -5.93 5.69 -0.59
N THR A 10 -6.17 6.85 0.03
CA THR A 10 -7.54 7.30 0.32
C THR A 10 -8.33 7.74 -0.92
N GLY A 11 -7.70 7.86 -2.09
CA GLY A 11 -8.32 8.46 -3.29
C GLY A 11 -8.65 9.96 -3.17
N LEU A 12 -8.28 10.62 -2.06
CA LEU A 12 -8.65 12.00 -1.80
C LEU A 12 -7.72 13.03 -2.46
N SER A 13 -8.30 14.16 -2.86
CA SER A 13 -7.54 15.38 -3.17
C SER A 13 -6.81 15.93 -1.94
N GLN A 14 -5.75 16.73 -2.12
CA GLN A 14 -5.01 17.36 -1.00
C GLN A 14 -5.94 18.16 -0.07
N ARG A 15 -6.93 18.86 -0.63
CA ARG A 15 -7.93 19.61 0.15
C ARG A 15 -8.84 18.68 0.95
N ALA A 16 -9.43 17.67 0.31
CA ALA A 16 -10.34 16.74 0.98
C ALA A 16 -9.64 15.93 2.09
N PHE A 17 -8.38 15.55 1.85
CA PHE A 17 -7.55 14.88 2.85
C PHE A 17 -7.25 15.79 4.05
N GLY A 18 -6.91 17.05 3.78
CA GLY A 18 -6.73 18.06 4.83
C GLY A 18 -8.00 18.31 5.64
N GLU A 19 -9.16 18.39 4.98
CA GLU A 19 -10.46 18.55 5.65
C GLU A 19 -10.79 17.35 6.54
N LYS A 20 -10.60 16.11 6.05
CA LYS A 20 -10.88 14.88 6.80
C LYS A 20 -10.05 14.77 8.08
N TYR A 21 -8.75 15.08 8.00
CA TYR A 21 -7.84 14.97 9.15
C TYR A 21 -7.62 16.29 9.90
N HIS A 22 -8.41 17.32 9.59
CA HIS A 22 -8.29 18.66 10.17
C HIS A 22 -6.89 19.29 10.05
N ILE A 23 -6.21 19.02 8.93
CA ILE A 23 -4.89 19.55 8.59
C ILE A 23 -5.07 20.64 7.52
N PRO A 24 -4.54 21.86 7.71
CA PRO A 24 -4.63 22.89 6.68
C PRO A 24 -4.06 22.42 5.34
N THR A 25 -4.76 22.65 4.23
CA THR A 25 -4.32 22.23 2.88
C THR A 25 -2.89 22.66 2.56
N ARG A 26 -2.53 23.88 2.94
CA ARG A 26 -1.17 24.45 2.80
C ARG A 26 -0.10 23.57 3.48
N THR A 27 -0.43 22.95 4.61
CA THR A 27 0.46 22.05 5.34
C THR A 27 0.68 20.75 4.57
N ILE A 28 -0.39 20.16 4.01
CA ILE A 28 -0.31 18.98 3.14
C ILE A 28 0.55 19.29 1.90
N GLU A 29 0.30 20.40 1.22
CA GLU A 29 1.11 20.86 0.08
C GLU A 29 2.60 20.97 0.43
N ASN A 30 2.92 21.59 1.58
CA ASN A 30 4.30 21.76 2.02
C ASN A 30 4.98 20.43 2.36
N TRP A 31 4.24 19.47 2.94
CA TRP A 31 4.75 18.14 3.25
C TRP A 31 4.97 17.30 1.99
N GLU A 32 4.01 17.27 1.08
CA GLU A 32 4.14 16.53 -0.18
C GLU A 32 5.16 17.16 -1.14
N GLY A 33 5.26 18.49 -1.14
CA GLY A 33 6.26 19.24 -1.92
C GLY A 33 7.66 19.27 -1.27
N GLY A 34 7.85 18.63 -0.11
CA GLY A 34 9.14 18.54 0.58
C GLY A 34 9.68 19.86 1.15
N THR A 35 8.89 20.93 1.11
CA THR A 35 9.26 22.25 1.68
C THR A 35 9.31 22.20 3.20
N ARG A 36 8.49 21.34 3.82
CA ARG A 36 8.55 20.99 5.24
C ARG A 36 8.42 19.48 5.40
N LYS A 37 8.95 18.94 6.49
CA LYS A 37 8.72 17.54 6.87
C LYS A 37 7.74 17.49 8.04
N PRO A 38 6.72 16.59 8.01
CA PRO A 38 5.92 16.31 9.19
C PRO A 38 6.83 15.77 10.30
N SER A 39 6.48 15.99 11.56
CA SER A 39 7.13 15.29 12.66
C SER A 39 6.81 13.80 12.58
N GLU A 40 7.72 12.95 13.05
CA GLU A 40 7.52 11.51 13.07
C GLU A 40 6.25 11.12 13.85
N THR A 41 5.96 11.83 14.94
CA THR A 41 4.74 11.63 15.73
C THR A 41 3.47 11.90 14.92
N ILE A 42 3.41 13.00 14.17
CA ILE A 42 2.23 13.32 13.35
C ILE A 42 2.08 12.29 12.24
N LEU A 43 3.18 11.91 11.61
CA LEU A 43 3.17 10.91 10.54
C LEU A 43 2.65 9.57 11.05
N TYR A 44 3.13 9.12 12.22
CA TYR A 44 2.67 7.88 12.85
C TYR A 44 1.18 7.91 13.20
N LEU A 45 0.69 8.99 13.82
CA LEU A 45 -0.72 9.10 14.20
C LEU A 45 -1.64 9.16 12.97
N LEU A 46 -1.22 9.90 11.93
CA LEU A 46 -1.98 10.01 10.69
C LEU A 46 -1.99 8.69 9.92
N GLU A 47 -0.86 7.98 9.86
CA GLU A 47 -0.79 6.64 9.26
C GLU A 47 -1.75 5.68 9.97
N ARG A 48 -1.81 5.71 11.30
CA ARG A 48 -2.74 4.87 12.07
C ARG A 48 -4.19 5.22 11.76
N ALA A 49 -4.54 6.50 11.75
CA ALA A 49 -5.90 6.95 11.46
C ALA A 49 -6.34 6.57 10.04
N VAL A 50 -5.48 6.73 9.04
CA VAL A 50 -5.77 6.32 7.66
C VAL A 50 -5.99 4.82 7.55
N LYS A 51 -5.15 4.00 8.21
CA LYS A 51 -5.31 2.55 8.21
C LYS A 51 -6.65 2.11 8.81
N GLU A 52 -7.03 2.71 9.93
CA GLU A 52 -8.30 2.45 10.62
C GLU A 52 -9.50 2.89 9.77
N ASP A 53 -9.43 4.07 9.14
CA ASP A 53 -10.54 4.64 8.36
C ASP A 53 -10.85 3.91 7.05
N TYR A 54 -9.84 3.26 6.45
CA TYR A 54 -9.94 2.67 5.10
C TYR A 54 -9.68 1.16 5.07
N ASN A 55 -9.69 0.51 6.24
CA ASN A 55 -9.45 -0.93 6.39
C ASN A 55 -8.24 -1.42 5.57
N MET A 56 -7.15 -0.68 5.69
CA MET A 56 -5.99 -0.84 4.80
C MET A 56 -5.23 -2.12 5.13
N VAL A 57 -4.94 -2.92 4.11
CA VAL A 57 -4.20 -4.18 4.24
C VAL A 57 -2.97 -4.22 3.34
N TYR A 58 -2.07 -5.13 3.65
CA TYR A 58 -0.94 -5.49 2.79
C TYR A 58 -1.25 -6.82 2.10
N VAL A 59 -0.92 -6.91 0.82
CA VAL A 59 -1.16 -8.10 0.00
C VAL A 59 0.06 -8.41 -0.85
N ILE A 60 0.20 -9.69 -1.22
CA ILE A 60 1.19 -10.14 -2.19
C ILE A 60 0.47 -10.38 -3.52
N ILE A 61 0.92 -9.68 -4.56
CA ILE A 61 0.40 -9.82 -5.91
C ILE A 61 1.39 -10.69 -6.69
N ASP A 62 0.91 -11.87 -7.11
CA ASP A 62 1.63 -12.82 -7.96
C ASP A 62 0.85 -12.99 -9.27
N ASP A 63 1.26 -12.27 -10.31
CA ASP A 63 0.71 -12.40 -11.65
C ASP A 63 1.55 -13.38 -12.46
N CYS A 64 1.00 -14.58 -12.68
CA CYS A 64 1.62 -15.61 -13.49
C CYS A 64 0.75 -15.93 -14.73
N LEU A 65 1.38 -15.93 -15.92
CA LEU A 65 0.77 -16.17 -17.23
C LEU A 65 -0.13 -17.44 -17.32
N SER A 66 0.05 -18.38 -16.40
CA SER A 66 -0.60 -19.69 -16.40
C SER A 66 -1.91 -19.78 -15.60
N ARG A 67 -2.26 -18.81 -14.74
CA ARG A 67 -3.53 -18.82 -14.00
C ARG A 67 -4.04 -17.40 -13.87
N LYS A 68 -5.23 -17.16 -14.42
CA LYS A 68 -6.10 -15.99 -14.23
C LYS A 68 -5.83 -15.38 -12.84
N ALA A 69 -5.09 -14.25 -12.83
CA ALA A 69 -4.66 -13.44 -11.69
C ALA A 69 -5.17 -13.95 -10.34
N ALA A 70 -4.45 -14.90 -9.74
CA ALA A 70 -4.68 -15.27 -8.36
C ALA A 70 -3.81 -14.32 -7.53
N ILE A 71 -4.38 -13.19 -7.11
CA ILE A 71 -3.87 -12.53 -5.90
C ILE A 71 -3.73 -13.64 -4.86
N PHE A 72 -2.57 -13.73 -4.21
CA PHE A 72 -2.56 -14.48 -2.97
C PHE A 72 -3.42 -13.68 -2.00
N ASP A 73 -4.62 -14.18 -1.68
CA ASP A 73 -5.56 -13.60 -0.71
C ASP A 73 -4.99 -13.51 0.71
N GLU A 74 -3.69 -13.74 0.89
CA GLU A 74 -3.02 -13.55 2.16
C GLU A 74 -2.90 -12.05 2.43
N ARG A 75 -3.78 -11.62 3.35
CA ARG A 75 -3.83 -10.27 3.88
C ARG A 75 -2.95 -10.22 5.10
N PHE A 76 -2.06 -9.24 5.14
CA PHE A 76 -1.19 -9.00 6.28
C PHE A 76 -1.58 -7.68 6.96
N ASP A 77 -1.51 -7.68 8.29
CA ASP A 77 -1.75 -6.50 9.11
C ASP A 77 -0.55 -5.53 9.09
N THR A 78 0.65 -6.07 8.86
CA THR A 78 1.90 -5.30 8.89
C THR A 78 2.67 -5.38 7.58
N LYS A 79 3.35 -4.27 7.26
CA LYS A 79 4.23 -4.17 6.10
C LYS A 79 5.39 -5.15 6.21
N GLU A 80 5.99 -5.26 7.40
CA GLU A 80 7.16 -6.10 7.61
C GLU A 80 6.85 -7.57 7.35
N GLU A 81 5.72 -8.07 7.84
CA GLU A 81 5.30 -9.46 7.65
C GLU A 81 5.06 -9.79 6.17
N ALA A 82 4.31 -8.92 5.47
CA ALA A 82 4.06 -9.09 4.03
C ALA A 82 5.37 -9.19 3.23
N ILE A 83 6.36 -8.33 3.53
CA ILE A 83 7.65 -8.33 2.84
C ILE A 83 8.46 -9.59 3.17
N GLN A 84 8.47 -10.01 4.44
CA GLN A 84 9.22 -11.20 4.85
C GLN A 84 8.66 -12.46 4.19
N THR A 85 7.34 -12.62 4.17
CA THR A 85 6.66 -13.71 3.47
C THR A 85 6.99 -13.67 1.98
N ALA A 86 6.80 -12.51 1.34
CA ALA A 86 7.08 -12.36 -0.09
C ALA A 86 8.54 -12.68 -0.45
N GLU A 87 9.50 -12.24 0.37
CA GLU A 87 10.93 -12.54 0.19
C GLU A 87 11.24 -14.03 0.36
N ALA A 88 10.66 -14.68 1.36
CA ALA A 88 10.87 -16.09 1.62
C ALA A 88 10.34 -16.94 0.45
N GLU A 89 9.15 -16.60 -0.05
CA GLU A 89 8.56 -17.23 -1.23
C GLU A 89 9.40 -17.00 -2.48
N TRP A 90 9.79 -15.76 -2.76
CA TRP A 90 10.62 -15.44 -3.92
C TRP A 90 11.96 -16.19 -3.93
N LYS A 91 12.59 -16.36 -2.77
CA LYS A 91 13.82 -17.14 -2.60
C LYS A 91 13.61 -18.63 -2.81
N SER A 92 12.40 -19.14 -2.56
CA SER A 92 12.05 -20.55 -2.76
C SER A 92 11.77 -20.90 -4.22
N PHE A 93 11.37 -19.92 -5.03
CA PHE A 93 11.05 -20.13 -6.45
C PHE A 93 12.27 -20.48 -7.29
N THR A 94 12.07 -21.41 -8.24
CA THR A 94 13.11 -21.72 -9.22
C THR A 94 13.25 -20.59 -10.24
N GLU A 95 14.38 -20.54 -10.94
CA GLU A 95 14.58 -19.55 -12.03
C GLU A 95 13.51 -19.66 -13.12
N ARG A 96 12.97 -20.87 -13.36
CA ARG A 96 11.85 -21.06 -14.27
C ARG A 96 10.59 -20.39 -13.74
N ASP A 97 10.30 -20.55 -12.46
CA ASP A 97 9.10 -20.01 -11.81
C ASP A 97 9.15 -18.47 -11.72
N LYS A 98 10.34 -17.89 -11.50
CA LYS A 98 10.55 -16.44 -11.55
C LYS A 98 10.35 -15.90 -12.96
N ASN A 99 10.93 -16.54 -13.96
CA ASN A 99 10.83 -16.11 -15.36
C ASN A 99 9.43 -16.27 -15.97
N SER A 100 8.55 -17.05 -15.35
CA SER A 100 7.15 -17.21 -15.78
C SER A 100 6.18 -16.20 -15.17
N ARG A 101 6.65 -15.37 -14.24
CA ARG A 101 5.86 -14.33 -13.58
C ARG A 101 6.02 -13.01 -14.32
N ASP A 102 4.89 -12.39 -14.64
CA ASP A 102 4.88 -11.06 -15.23
C ASP A 102 5.00 -9.99 -14.14
N ALA A 103 4.48 -10.27 -12.95
CA ALA A 103 4.61 -9.41 -11.78
C ALA A 103 4.64 -10.22 -10.47
N TYR A 104 5.55 -9.89 -9.57
CA TYR A 104 5.53 -10.36 -8.20
C TYR A 104 5.91 -9.20 -7.27
N TYR A 105 4.97 -8.73 -6.46
CA TYR A 105 5.18 -7.55 -5.63
C TYR A 105 4.29 -7.51 -4.39
N VAL A 106 4.79 -6.86 -3.33
CA VAL A 106 3.99 -6.50 -2.16
C VAL A 106 3.32 -5.17 -2.44
N ALA A 107 2.03 -5.06 -2.18
CA ALA A 107 1.25 -3.84 -2.32
C ALA A 107 0.43 -3.55 -1.06
N THR A 108 -0.01 -2.30 -0.94
CA THR A 108 -1.09 -1.91 -0.04
C THR A 108 -2.37 -1.69 -0.81
N CYS A 109 -3.51 -2.05 -0.25
CA CYS A 109 -4.82 -1.72 -0.79
C CYS A 109 -5.82 -1.48 0.34
N THR A 110 -6.96 -0.89 -0.01
CA THR A 110 -8.12 -0.77 0.86
C THR A 110 -9.09 -1.91 0.57
N ILE A 111 -9.84 -2.27 1.60
CA ILE A 111 -10.92 -3.25 1.50
C ILE A 111 -12.23 -2.49 1.56
N ASP A 112 -13.17 -2.82 0.68
CA ASP A 112 -14.51 -2.24 0.69
C ASP A 112 -15.42 -2.85 1.77
N GLU A 113 -16.70 -2.42 1.78
CA GLU A 113 -17.68 -2.88 2.77
C GLU A 113 -18.03 -4.38 2.62
N ASP A 114 -17.74 -5.00 1.48
CA ASP A 114 -18.02 -6.40 1.17
C ASP A 114 -16.80 -7.31 1.41
N ASP A 115 -15.79 -6.81 2.12
CA ASP A 115 -14.51 -7.47 2.34
C ASP A 115 -13.73 -7.77 1.05
N GLU A 116 -14.02 -7.06 -0.06
CA GLU A 116 -13.32 -7.19 -1.34
C GLU A 116 -12.19 -6.16 -1.47
N ILE A 117 -11.13 -6.53 -2.19
CA ILE A 117 -10.00 -5.64 -2.46
C ILE A 117 -10.45 -4.57 -3.46
N ASP A 118 -10.29 -3.29 -3.10
CA ASP A 118 -10.40 -2.20 -4.04
C ASP A 118 -9.15 -2.16 -4.94
N TRP A 119 -9.31 -2.64 -6.17
CA TRP A 119 -8.24 -2.70 -7.16
C TRP A 119 -7.68 -1.34 -7.56
N ASP A 120 -8.49 -0.28 -7.50
CA ASP A 120 -8.05 1.08 -7.85
C ASP A 120 -7.19 1.70 -6.74
N SER A 121 -7.22 1.12 -5.54
CA SER A 121 -6.43 1.55 -4.37
C SER A 121 -5.03 0.91 -4.29
N ILE A 122 -4.71 -0.03 -5.19
CA ILE A 122 -3.45 -0.78 -5.15
C ILE A 122 -2.26 0.16 -5.30
N ASN A 123 -1.38 0.13 -4.30
CA ASN A 123 -0.14 0.88 -4.28
C ASN A 123 1.05 -0.07 -4.04
N PRO A 124 1.86 -0.35 -5.06
CA PRO A 124 3.05 -1.20 -4.95
C PRO A 124 4.07 -0.65 -3.94
N ILE A 125 4.67 -1.54 -3.15
CA ILE A 125 5.67 -1.22 -2.13
C ILE A 125 7.04 -1.79 -2.54
N VAL A 126 7.08 -3.07 -2.90
CA VAL A 126 8.31 -3.80 -3.23
C VAL A 126 8.01 -4.71 -4.42
N GLU A 127 8.72 -4.50 -5.52
CA GLU A 127 8.69 -5.37 -6.70
C GLU A 127 9.90 -6.30 -6.72
N TYR A 128 9.68 -7.55 -7.11
CA TYR A 128 10.73 -8.56 -7.27
C TYR A 128 10.89 -8.88 -8.77
N LYS A 129 12.15 -9.01 -9.20
CA LYS A 129 12.55 -9.31 -10.58
C LYS A 129 13.66 -10.35 -10.59
#